data_AF-A0A5E7Y5Q3-F1
#
_entry.id   AF-A0A5E7Y5Q3-F1
#
_cell.length_a   1.000
_cell.length_b   1.000
_cell.length_c   1.000
_cell.angle_alpha   90.00
_cell.angle_beta   90.00
_cell.angle_gamma   90.00
#
_symmetry.space_group_name_H-M   'P 1'
#
loop_
_entity.id
_entity.type
_entity.pdbx_description
1 polymer ?
#
loop_
_entity_poly.entity_id
_entity_poly.type
_entity_poly.pdbx_seq_one_letter_code
_entity_poly.pdbx_strand_id
1 'polypeptide(L)'
;MSNTYSRQFTALPEHIDVNGHVNNTVWLRWMEDLSGEHWERQARAEDRDIYAWFVLRHEIDYRGNVGVGAVVTGTTEILEGPKGPRFNRHYRFTDSEGKELVRAKTTWAMIDRATGKLMRVPGEVAAPFMPAGGWG
;
A
#
# COMPACT_ATOMS: atom_id res chain seq x y z
N MET A 1 8.96 11.32 3.78
CA MET A 1 10.14 10.44 3.58
C MET A 1 9.91 9.61 2.33
N SER A 2 10.95 9.19 1.63
CA SER A 2 10.86 8.40 0.37
C SER A 2 10.14 7.06 0.55
N ASN A 3 10.24 6.47 1.74
CA ASN A 3 9.64 5.19 2.10
C ASN A 3 8.16 5.27 2.52
N THR A 4 7.56 6.47 2.53
CA THR A 4 6.18 6.70 3.00
C THR A 4 5.37 7.49 1.99
N TYR A 5 4.08 7.17 1.85
CA TYR A 5 3.13 7.95 1.07
C TYR A 5 1.78 8.00 1.78
N SER A 6 1.11 9.15 1.73
CA SER A 6 -0.20 9.36 2.35
C SER A 6 -1.14 10.09 1.41
N ARG A 7 -2.42 9.72 1.45
CA ARG A 7 -3.50 10.46 0.79
C ARG A 7 -4.79 10.37 1.60
N GLN A 8 -5.71 11.29 1.32
CA GLN A 8 -7.05 11.25 1.88
C GLN A 8 -8.01 10.49 0.98
N PHE A 9 -8.97 9.82 1.60
CA PHE A 9 -10.07 9.12 0.95
C PHE A 9 -11.39 9.61 1.53
N THR A 10 -12.38 9.78 0.67
CA THR A 10 -13.75 10.10 1.09
C THR A 10 -14.62 8.86 0.94
N ALA A 11 -15.36 8.50 1.99
CA ALA A 11 -16.33 7.42 1.93
C ALA A 11 -17.55 7.87 1.09
N LEU A 12 -17.76 7.25 -0.07
CA LEU A 12 -18.87 7.51 -0.97
C LEU A 12 -20.00 6.50 -0.70
N PRO A 13 -21.26 6.78 -1.13
CA PRO A 13 -22.37 5.86 -0.93
C PRO A 13 -22.10 4.41 -1.40
N GLU A 14 -21.43 4.24 -2.54
CA GLU A 14 -21.05 2.94 -3.12
C GLU A 14 -19.99 2.19 -2.31
N HIS A 15 -19.32 2.86 -1.36
CA HIS A 15 -18.34 2.23 -0.47
C HIS A 15 -18.99 1.55 0.74
N ILE A 16 -20.26 1.82 1.00
CA ILE A 16 -20.96 1.41 2.22
C ILE A 16 -21.67 0.08 2.01
N ASP A 17 -21.49 -0.86 2.93
CA ASP A 17 -22.21 -2.13 2.92
C ASP A 17 -23.47 -2.12 3.80
N VAL A 18 -24.10 -3.30 3.90
CA VAL A 18 -25.32 -3.52 4.68
C VAL A 18 -25.18 -3.20 6.17
N ASN A 19 -23.96 -3.11 6.70
CA ASN A 19 -23.69 -2.74 8.09
C ASN A 19 -23.61 -1.22 8.30
N GLY A 20 -23.85 -0.41 7.26
CA GLY A 20 -23.90 1.06 7.35
C GLY A 20 -22.53 1.73 7.42
N HIS A 21 -21.44 1.01 7.15
CA HIS A 21 -20.08 1.54 7.16
C HIS A 21 -19.28 1.10 5.92
N VAL A 22 -18.10 1.68 5.73
CA VAL A 22 -17.20 1.32 4.63
C VAL A 22 -16.91 -0.18 4.63
N ASN A 23 -17.16 -0.83 3.49
CA ASN A 23 -16.95 -2.25 3.32
C ASN A 23 -15.46 -2.63 3.43
N ASN A 24 -15.18 -3.80 4.00
CA ASN A 24 -13.82 -4.32 4.14
C ASN A 24 -13.02 -4.36 2.82
N THR A 25 -13.66 -4.67 1.69
CA THR A 25 -13.00 -4.69 0.37
C THR A 25 -12.63 -3.29 -0.14
N VAL A 26 -13.32 -2.24 0.30
CA VAL A 26 -12.97 -0.85 -0.06
C VAL A 26 -11.69 -0.43 0.62
N TRP A 27 -11.51 -0.80 1.90
CA TRP A 27 -10.22 -0.60 2.59
C TRP A 27 -9.08 -1.30 1.85
N LEU A 28 -9.31 -2.52 1.34
CA LEU A 28 -8.34 -3.22 0.51
C LEU A 28 -7.99 -2.46 -0.78
N ARG A 29 -8.99 -1.98 -1.51
CA ARG A 29 -8.78 -1.14 -2.71
C ARG A 29 -7.98 0.12 -2.38
N TRP A 30 -8.29 0.79 -1.28
CA TRP A 30 -7.54 1.98 -0.86
C TRP A 30 -6.07 1.67 -0.52
N MET A 31 -5.75 0.48 -0.03
CA MET A 31 -4.36 0.03 0.14
C MET A 31 -3.65 -0.19 -1.20
N GLU A 32 -4.34 -0.75 -2.18
CA GLU A 32 -3.82 -0.90 -3.54
C GLU A 32 -3.56 0.46 -4.18
N ASP A 33 -4.49 1.41 -4.07
CA ASP A 33 -4.33 2.79 -4.54
C ASP A 33 -3.10 3.46 -3.93
N LEU A 34 -2.93 3.37 -2.60
CA LEU A 34 -1.76 3.93 -1.91
C LEU A 34 -0.46 3.36 -2.45
N SER A 35 -0.44 2.05 -2.69
CA SER A 35 0.75 1.34 -3.16
C SER A 35 1.08 1.71 -4.60
N GLY A 36 0.06 1.73 -5.46
CA GLY A 36 0.16 2.10 -6.86
C GLY A 36 0.64 3.54 -7.02
N GLU A 37 0.01 4.49 -6.34
CA GLU A 37 0.41 5.89 -6.42
C GLU A 37 1.81 6.15 -5.84
N HIS A 38 2.17 5.49 -4.74
CA HIS A 38 3.54 5.59 -4.21
C HIS A 38 4.56 5.03 -5.20
N TRP A 39 4.25 3.90 -5.84
CA TRP A 39 5.08 3.32 -6.90
C TRP A 39 5.22 4.28 -8.08
N GLU A 40 4.13 4.82 -8.60
CA GLU A 40 4.13 5.75 -9.74
C GLU A 40 4.93 7.03 -9.49
N ARG A 41 4.96 7.51 -8.23
CA ARG A 41 5.67 8.72 -7.84
C ARG A 41 7.16 8.50 -7.60
N GLN A 42 7.53 7.36 -7.02
CA GLN A 42 8.87 7.18 -6.46
C GLN A 42 9.74 6.23 -7.31
N ALA A 43 9.14 5.30 -8.06
CA ALA A 43 9.89 4.40 -8.93
C ALA A 43 10.51 5.16 -10.12
N ARG A 44 11.63 4.63 -10.63
CA ARG A 44 12.21 5.13 -11.87
C ARG A 44 11.29 4.79 -13.03
N ALA A 45 11.24 5.65 -14.05
CA ALA A 45 10.36 5.44 -15.20
C ALA A 45 10.59 4.08 -15.88
N GLU A 46 11.86 3.71 -16.11
CA GLU A 46 12.26 2.43 -16.70
C GLU A 46 11.77 1.21 -15.89
N ASP A 47 11.78 1.29 -14.56
CA ASP A 47 11.36 0.18 -13.71
C ASP A 47 9.86 -0.11 -13.82
N ARG A 48 9.04 0.94 -14.05
CA ARG A 48 7.58 0.80 -14.21
C ARG A 48 7.20 0.03 -15.47
N ASP A 49 8.02 0.18 -16.52
CA ASP A 49 7.79 -0.45 -17.82
C ASP A 49 8.30 -1.90 -17.86
N ILE A 50 9.31 -2.23 -17.06
CA ILE A 50 9.92 -3.57 -17.02
C ILE A 50 9.26 -4.46 -15.96
N TYR A 51 8.93 -3.90 -14.80
CA TYR A 51 8.51 -4.68 -13.64
C TYR A 51 7.05 -4.43 -13.27
N ALA A 52 6.41 -5.47 -12.74
CA ALA A 52 5.11 -5.39 -12.11
C ALA A 52 5.14 -6.06 -10.73
N TRP A 53 4.12 -5.77 -9.94
CA TRP A 53 3.97 -6.28 -8.58
C TRP A 53 2.73 -7.16 -8.48
N PHE A 54 2.87 -8.28 -7.78
CA PHE A 54 1.77 -9.19 -7.46
C PHE A 54 1.63 -9.32 -5.94
N VAL A 55 0.40 -9.38 -5.44
CA VAL A 55 0.15 -9.60 -4.02
C VAL A 55 0.32 -11.09 -3.69
N LEU A 56 1.14 -11.40 -2.70
CA LEU A 56 1.20 -12.75 -2.12
C LEU A 56 0.31 -12.92 -0.89
N ARG A 57 0.17 -11.88 -0.07
CA ARG A 57 -0.58 -11.94 1.18
C ARG A 57 -0.98 -10.56 1.67
N HIS A 58 -2.20 -10.45 2.19
CA HIS A 58 -2.62 -9.36 3.05
C HIS A 58 -2.86 -9.88 4.48
N GLU A 59 -2.50 -9.07 5.46
CA GLU A 59 -2.85 -9.23 6.87
C GLU A 59 -3.49 -7.91 7.30
N ILE A 60 -4.76 -7.93 7.70
CA ILE A 60 -5.55 -6.71 7.91
C ILE A 60 -6.29 -6.80 9.25
N ASP A 61 -6.04 -5.83 10.12
CA ASP A 61 -6.77 -5.60 11.35
C ASP A 61 -7.77 -4.46 11.14
N TYR A 62 -9.06 -4.75 11.29
CA TYR A 62 -10.13 -3.74 11.31
C TYR A 62 -10.44 -3.37 12.76
N ARG A 63 -10.10 -2.15 13.16
CA ARG A 63 -10.18 -1.63 14.55
C ARG A 63 -11.30 -0.60 14.74
N GLY A 64 -11.79 -0.03 13.64
CA GLY A 64 -12.89 0.90 13.59
C GLY A 64 -13.43 1.01 12.17
N ASN A 65 -14.48 1.82 11.99
CA ASN A 65 -15.06 2.06 10.68
C ASN A 65 -15.68 3.46 10.60
N VAL A 66 -16.05 3.89 9.40
CA VAL A 66 -16.65 5.18 9.11
C VAL A 66 -17.84 5.05 8.15
N GLY A 67 -18.76 6.00 8.19
CA GLY A 67 -19.92 6.08 7.30
C GLY A 67 -19.70 6.97 6.08
N VAL A 68 -20.75 7.16 5.28
CA VAL A 68 -20.76 8.07 4.11
C VAL A 68 -20.28 9.48 4.50
N GLY A 69 -19.49 10.09 3.64
CA GLY A 69 -19.01 11.47 3.77
C GLY A 69 -17.82 11.63 4.71
N ALA A 70 -17.46 10.59 5.47
CA ALA A 70 -16.26 10.63 6.29
C ALA A 70 -15.00 10.71 5.44
N VAL A 71 -14.03 11.48 5.91
CA VAL A 71 -12.69 11.57 5.32
C VAL A 71 -11.71 10.82 6.22
N VAL A 72 -10.91 9.95 5.60
CA VAL A 72 -9.86 9.19 6.30
C VAL A 72 -8.52 9.42 5.64
N THR A 73 -7.46 9.44 6.44
CA THR A 73 -6.09 9.53 5.95
C THR A 73 -5.49 8.14 5.88
N GLY A 74 -5.19 7.66 4.67
CA GLY A 74 -4.45 6.43 4.45
C GLY A 74 -2.96 6.73 4.30
N THR A 75 -2.11 5.93 4.95
CA THR A 75 -0.65 6.01 4.85
C THR A 75 -0.10 4.63 4.56
N THR A 76 0.80 4.54 3.56
CA THR A 76 1.63 3.36 3.32
C THR A 76 3.08 3.65 3.68
N GLU A 77 3.77 2.66 4.23
CA GLU A 77 5.16 2.77 4.64
C GLU A 77 5.92 1.47 4.34
N ILE A 78 7.15 1.60 3.86
CA ILE A 78 8.11 0.51 3.71
C ILE A 78 9.12 0.62 4.86
N LEU A 79 9.18 -0.42 5.70
CA LEU A 79 10.03 -0.46 6.89
C LEU A 79 11.31 -1.28 6.68
N GLU A 80 11.23 -2.30 5.84
CA GLU A 80 12.27 -3.32 5.66
C GLU A 80 12.60 -3.45 4.17
N GLY A 81 13.87 -3.72 3.85
CA GLY A 81 14.31 -3.99 2.48
C GLY A 81 13.72 -5.28 1.90
N PRO A 82 13.82 -5.50 0.58
CA PRO A 82 13.25 -6.69 -0.05
C PRO A 82 13.99 -7.98 0.36
N LYS A 83 13.26 -9.09 0.43
CA LYS A 83 13.79 -10.44 0.70
C LYS A 83 13.51 -11.38 -0.45
N GLY A 84 14.50 -11.53 -1.34
CA GLY A 84 14.34 -12.30 -2.58
C GLY A 84 13.35 -11.61 -3.50
N PRO A 85 12.25 -12.25 -3.92
CA PRO A 85 11.23 -11.60 -4.73
C PRO A 85 10.27 -10.72 -3.93
N ARG A 86 10.30 -10.79 -2.59
CA ARG A 86 9.27 -10.20 -1.73
C ARG A 86 9.65 -8.80 -1.25
N PHE A 87 8.65 -7.93 -1.15
CA PHE A 87 8.77 -6.61 -0.54
C PHE A 87 7.52 -6.29 0.28
N ASN A 88 7.69 -5.98 1.55
CA ASN A 88 6.57 -5.74 2.46
C ASN A 88 6.22 -4.25 2.51
N ARG A 89 4.92 -3.96 2.51
CA ARG A 89 4.37 -2.62 2.77
C ARG A 89 3.43 -2.69 3.96
N HIS A 90 3.51 -1.69 4.82
CA HIS A 90 2.63 -1.49 5.96
C HIS A 90 1.63 -0.38 5.64
N TYR A 91 0.44 -0.47 6.21
CA TYR A 91 -0.64 0.50 5.98
C TYR A 91 -1.31 0.87 7.28
N ARG A 92 -1.74 2.12 7.35
CA ARG A 92 -2.56 2.66 8.43
C ARG A 92 -3.61 3.60 7.86
N PHE A 93 -4.83 3.48 8.35
CA PHE A 93 -5.88 4.45 8.10
C PHE A 93 -6.34 5.07 9.41
N THR A 94 -6.46 6.39 9.45
CA THR A 94 -6.95 7.15 10.60
C THR A 94 -8.10 8.06 10.22
N ASP A 95 -9.00 8.33 11.16
CA ASP A 95 -9.98 9.42 11.03
C ASP A 95 -9.33 10.79 11.26
N SER A 96 -10.15 11.85 11.25
CA SER A 96 -9.72 13.24 11.48
C SER A 96 -9.19 13.50 12.89
N GLU A 97 -9.54 12.65 13.86
CA GLU A 97 -9.09 12.76 15.26
C GLU A 97 -7.81 11.93 15.50
N GLY A 98 -7.31 11.24 14.47
CA GLY A 98 -6.11 10.41 14.54
C GLY A 98 -6.36 9.00 15.10
N LYS A 99 -7.61 8.61 15.31
CA LYS A 99 -7.94 7.23 15.74
C LYS A 99 -7.64 6.28 14.60
N GLU A 100 -6.89 5.21 14.89
CA GLU A 100 -6.61 4.16 13.93
C GLU A 100 -7.85 3.30 13.66
N LEU A 101 -8.27 3.25 12.40
CA LEU A 101 -9.42 2.49 11.92
C LEU A 101 -8.98 1.15 11.35
N VAL A 102 -7.90 1.14 10.56
CA VAL A 102 -7.37 -0.06 9.89
C VAL A 102 -5.85 -0.05 9.97
N ARG A 103 -5.27 -1.21 10.27
CA ARG A 103 -3.83 -1.49 10.16
C ARG A 103 -3.64 -2.71 9.29
N ALA A 104 -2.67 -2.65 8.39
CA ALA A 104 -2.41 -3.80 7.53
C ALA A 104 -0.94 -3.96 7.15
N LYS A 105 -0.62 -5.15 6.65
CA LYS A 105 0.61 -5.49 5.98
C LYS A 105 0.29 -6.24 4.68
N THR A 106 0.93 -5.84 3.59
CA THR A 106 0.89 -6.55 2.32
C THR A 106 2.28 -7.03 1.96
N THR A 107 2.39 -8.32 1.64
CA THR A 107 3.59 -8.88 1.02
C THR A 107 3.40 -8.87 -0.49
N TRP A 108 4.17 -8.03 -1.17
CA TRP A 108 4.24 -7.96 -2.62
C TRP A 108 5.37 -8.83 -3.13
N ALA A 109 5.25 -9.30 -4.37
CA ALA A 109 6.32 -9.95 -5.10
C ALA A 109 6.50 -9.34 -6.48
N MET A 110 7.76 -9.16 -6.89
CA MET A 110 8.08 -8.60 -8.19
C MET A 110 8.01 -9.68 -9.28
N ILE A 111 7.44 -9.31 -10.41
CA ILE A 111 7.48 -10.07 -11.65
C ILE A 111 8.11 -9.25 -12.77
N ASP A 112 8.79 -9.93 -13.68
CA ASP A 112 9.15 -9.38 -14.98
C ASP A 112 7.91 -9.35 -15.86
N ARG A 113 7.56 -8.19 -16.43
CA ARG A 113 6.34 -8.02 -17.23
C ARG A 113 6.36 -8.82 -18.53
N ALA A 114 7.52 -8.98 -19.15
CA ALA A 114 7.65 -9.67 -20.43
C ALA A 114 7.40 -11.18 -20.30
N THR A 115 7.83 -11.77 -19.18
CA THR A 115 7.78 -13.21 -18.94
C THR A 115 6.68 -13.63 -17.96
N GLY A 116 6.16 -12.70 -17.15
CA GLY A 116 5.22 -12.97 -16.06
C GLY A 116 5.82 -13.77 -14.90
N LYS A 117 7.15 -13.93 -14.85
CA LYS A 117 7.82 -14.78 -13.85
C LYS A 117 8.23 -13.97 -12.63
N LEU A 118 8.10 -14.59 -11.46
CA LEU A 118 8.63 -14.07 -10.19
C LEU A 118 10.14 -13.90 -10.29
N MET A 119 10.62 -12.76 -9.81
CA MET A 119 12.05 -12.43 -9.80
C MET A 119 12.46 -11.73 -8.51
N ARG A 120 13.75 -11.79 -8.18
CA ARG A 120 14.32 -11.02 -7.07
C ARG A 120 14.14 -9.52 -7.36
N VAL A 121 13.78 -8.76 -6.33
CA VAL A 121 13.75 -7.29 -6.40
C VAL A 121 15.19 -6.76 -6.52
N PRO A 122 15.56 -6.09 -7.63
CA PRO A 122 16.88 -5.50 -7.76
C PRO A 122 17.09 -4.35 -6.77
N GLY A 123 18.34 -4.13 -6.35
CA GLY A 123 18.67 -3.13 -5.33
C GLY A 123 18.33 -1.71 -5.79
N GLU A 124 18.58 -1.41 -7.06
CA GLU A 124 18.27 -0.17 -7.74
C GLU A 124 16.76 0.12 -7.82
N VAL A 125 15.91 -0.90 -7.85
CA VAL A 125 14.44 -0.73 -7.84
C VAL A 125 13.95 -0.44 -6.42
N ALA A 126 14.59 -1.00 -5.40
CA ALA A 126 14.27 -0.73 -4.01
C ALA A 126 14.85 0.58 -3.49
N ALA A 127 15.99 1.03 -4.03
CA ALA A 127 16.73 2.20 -3.58
C ALA A 127 15.89 3.49 -3.47
N PRO A 128 14.97 3.81 -4.41
CA PRO A 128 14.12 4.98 -4.29
C PRO A 128 13.20 4.96 -3.07
N PHE A 129 12.93 3.79 -2.50
CA PHE A 129 12.05 3.61 -1.34
C PHE A 129 12.81 3.45 -0.02
N MET A 130 14.13 3.63 -0.03
CA MET A 130 14.95 3.45 1.16
C MET A 130 14.63 4.51 2.23
N PRO A 131 14.41 4.12 3.50
CA PRO A 131 14.29 5.06 4.61
C PRO A 131 15.58 5.86 4.83
N ALA A 132 15.46 7.03 5.48
CA ALA A 132 16.62 7.88 5.76
C ALA A 132 17.71 7.20 6.62
N GLY A 133 17.33 6.21 7.44
CA GLY A 133 18.25 5.40 8.25
C GLY A 133 18.76 4.13 7.56
N GLY A 134 18.44 3.92 6.28
CA GLY A 134 18.68 2.65 5.58
C GLY A 134 17.62 1.59 5.87
N TRP A 135 17.86 0.38 5.37
CA TRP A 135 17.07 -0.79 5.73
C TRP A 135 17.45 -1.22 7.15
N GLY A 136 16.45 -1.45 8.01
CA GLY A 136 16.66 -2.04 9.33
C GLY A 136 17.18 -3.48 9.27
#